data_AF-A0A401TFX3-F1
#
_entry.id   AF-A0A401TFX3-F1
#
_cell.length_a   1.000
_cell.length_b   1.000
_cell.length_c   1.000
_cell.angle_alpha   90.00
_cell.angle_beta   90.00
_cell.angle_gamma   90.00
#
_symmetry.space_group_name_H-M   'P 1'
#
loop_
_entity.id
_entity.type
_entity.pdbx_description
1 polymer ?
#
loop_
_entity_poly.entity_id
_entity_poly.type
_entity_poly.pdbx_seq_one_letter_code
_entity_poly.pdbx_strand_id
1 'polypeptide(L)' 'RRSRLALYKRPSGNGVRPDVVHITSTPLTSKALSNMEQHSVSYTLSRSQSVIVEYSPDSNTDMFQVTG' A
#
# COMPACT_ATOMS: atom_id res chain seq x y z
N ARG A 1 -5.27 6.07 -23.63
CA ARG A 1 -4.71 6.96 -22.58
C ARG A 1 -5.33 8.35 -22.72
N ARG A 2 -5.99 8.88 -21.70
CA ARG A 2 -6.49 10.27 -21.72
C ARG A 2 -5.36 11.21 -21.30
N SER A 3 -5.23 12.37 -21.94
CA SER A 3 -4.22 13.39 -21.60
C SER A 3 -4.54 14.14 -20.30
N ARG A 4 -5.80 14.12 -19.88
CA ARG A 4 -6.28 14.77 -18.65
C ARG A 4 -7.21 13.85 -17.88
N LEU A 5 -7.00 13.79 -16.57
CA LEU A 5 -7.87 13.12 -15.61
C LEU A 5 -8.25 14.13 -14.52
N ALA A 6 -9.54 14.34 -14.28
CA ALA A 6 -10.03 15.16 -13.18
C ALA A 6 -10.30 14.26 -11.97
N LEU A 7 -9.84 14.67 -10.79
CA LEU A 7 -10.03 13.97 -9.52
C LEU A 7 -11.00 14.78 -8.66
N TYR A 8 -11.95 14.11 -8.02
CA TYR A 8 -12.98 14.73 -7.17
C TYR A 8 -13.05 14.00 -5.83
N LYS A 9 -13.45 14.71 -4.77
CA LYS A 9 -13.66 14.11 -3.45
C LYS A 9 -14.68 12.97 -3.53
N ARG A 10 -14.38 11.83 -2.91
CA ARG A 10 -15.28 10.67 -2.88
C ARG A 10 -16.36 10.82 -1.78
N PRO A 11 -17.48 10.09 -1.89
CA PRO A 11 -18.49 10.03 -0.83
C PRO A 11 -17.96 9.45 0.49
N SER A 12 -17.00 8.52 0.41
CA SER A 12 -16.27 7.94 1.53
C SER A 12 -14.79 7.91 1.18
N GLY A 13 -13.94 8.31 2.14
CA GLY A 13 -12.50 8.20 2.01
C GLY A 13 -12.08 6.74 1.78
N ASN A 14 -11.15 6.55 0.85
CA ASN A 14 -10.56 5.25 0.52
C ASN A 14 -9.03 5.29 0.59
N GLY A 15 -8.48 6.31 1.25
CA GLY A 15 -7.05 6.45 1.46
C GLY A 15 -6.53 5.44 2.46
N VAL A 16 -5.21 5.39 2.55
CA VAL A 16 -4.51 4.55 3.51
C VAL A 16 -3.32 5.31 4.09
N ARG A 17 -2.94 4.97 5.32
CA ARG A 17 -1.81 5.61 6.02
C ARG A 17 -0.83 4.55 6.53
N PRO A 18 0.48 4.86 6.62
CA PRO A 18 1.45 3.93 7.21
C PRO A 18 1.07 3.58 8.64
N ASP A 19 1.29 2.33 9.02
CA ASP A 19 0.92 1.80 10.33
C ASP A 19 2.05 0.95 10.91
N VAL A 20 2.04 -0.36 10.65
CA VAL A 20 2.98 -1.32 11.22
C VAL A 20 4.17 -1.54 10.28
N VAL A 21 5.38 -1.57 10.83
CA VAL A 21 6.61 -1.88 10.09
C VAL A 21 7.16 -3.22 10.56
N HIS A 22 7.43 -4.11 9.60
CA HIS A 22 8.01 -5.43 9.83
C HIS A 22 9.35 -5.56 9.11
N ILE A 23 10.36 -6.08 9.81
CA ILE A 23 11.63 -6.49 9.19
C ILE A 23 11.57 -8.01 9.06
N THR A 24 11.62 -8.52 7.83
CA THR A 24 11.59 -9.97 7.57
C THR A 24 12.88 -10.42 6.90
N SER A 25 13.35 -11.61 7.28
CA SER A 25 14.53 -12.26 6.70
C SER A 25 14.19 -13.18 5.51
N THR A 26 12.90 -13.40 5.24
CA THR A 26 12.44 -14.29 4.16
C THR A 26 11.75 -13.51 3.05
N PRO A 27 12.34 -13.41 1.84
CA PRO A 27 11.73 -12.71 0.71
C PRO A 27 10.45 -13.39 0.18
N LEU A 28 10.27 -14.68 0.48
CA LEU A 28 9.25 -15.54 -0.15
C LEU A 28 7.91 -15.60 0.61
N THR A 29 7.86 -15.12 1.85
CA THR A 29 6.65 -15.10 2.68
C THR A 29 6.34 -13.67 3.08
N SER A 30 6.05 -12.84 2.06
CA SER A 30 5.47 -11.53 2.31
C SER A 30 4.12 -11.72 3.03
N LYS A 31 3.99 -11.16 4.23
CA LYS A 31 2.71 -11.04 4.93
C LYS A 31 1.63 -10.31 4.13
N ALA A 32 1.98 -9.66 3.02
CA ALA A 32 1.00 -9.16 2.05
C ALA A 32 0.04 -10.24 1.52
N LEU A 33 0.40 -11.52 1.63
CA LEU A 33 -0.48 -12.65 1.29
C LEU A 33 -1.50 -12.99 2.39
N SER A 34 -1.32 -12.50 3.62
CA SER A 34 -2.08 -12.94 4.79
C SER A 34 -3.28 -12.06 5.16
N ASN A 35 -3.31 -10.80 4.71
CA ASN A 35 -4.45 -9.92 4.93
C ASN A 35 -4.80 -9.14 3.65
N MET A 36 -5.77 -9.64 2.88
CA MET A 36 -6.20 -9.02 1.62
C MET A 36 -6.90 -7.67 1.82
N GLU A 37 -7.32 -7.34 3.04
CA GLU A 37 -7.93 -6.04 3.35
C GLU A 37 -6.90 -4.95 3.70
N GLN A 38 -5.63 -5.32 3.90
CA GLN A 38 -4.59 -4.42 4.36
C GLN A 38 -3.56 -4.19 3.25
N HIS A 39 -3.41 -2.93 2.86
CA HIS A 39 -2.43 -2.56 1.84
C HIS A 39 -1.02 -2.65 2.44
N SER A 40 -0.03 -3.01 1.61
CA SER A 40 1.36 -3.05 2.06
C SER A 40 2.33 -2.68 0.96
N VAL A 41 3.49 -2.16 1.36
CA VAL A 41 4.64 -1.89 0.50
C VAL A 41 5.83 -2.67 1.03
N SER A 42 6.49 -3.43 0.15
CA SER A 42 7.69 -4.20 0.49
C SER A 42 8.93 -3.54 -0.10
N TYR A 43 9.87 -3.18 0.76
CA TYR A 43 11.19 -2.67 0.42
C TYR A 43 12.21 -3.79 0.57
N THR A 44 12.75 -4.29 -0.53
CA THR A 44 13.81 -5.30 -0.50
C THR A 44 15.14 -4.63 -0.19
N LEU A 45 15.75 -4.94 0.96
CA LEU A 45 17.06 -4.41 1.36
C LEU A 45 18.20 -5.32 0.88
N SER A 46 17.98 -6.64 0.88
CA SER A 46 18.96 -7.63 0.41
C SER A 46 18.27 -8.91 -0.07
N ARG A 47 19.04 -9.89 -0.58
CA ARG A 47 18.53 -11.21 -0.97
C ARG A 47 17.85 -11.97 0.18
N SER A 48 18.12 -11.58 1.43
CA SER A 48 17.60 -12.23 2.63
C SER A 48 16.96 -11.22 3.59
N GLN A 49 16.61 -10.02 3.14
CA GLN A 49 16.02 -9.02 4.02
C GLN A 49 15.09 -8.08 3.27
N SER A 50 13.89 -7.92 3.81
CA SER A 50 12.91 -6.95 3.34
C SER A 50 12.27 -6.23 4.52
N VAL A 51 11.86 -4.99 4.29
CA VAL A 51 11.01 -4.21 5.19
C VAL A 51 9.62 -4.14 4.59
N ILE A 52 8.61 -4.60 5.31
CA ILE A 52 7.21 -4.49 4.91
C ILE A 52 6.58 -3.38 5.74
N VAL A 53 5.97 -2.42 5.06
CA VAL A 53 5.17 -1.37 5.68
C VAL A 53 3.72 -1.68 5.39
N GLU A 54 2.94 -1.89 6.43
CA GLU A 54 1.49 -2.06 6.37
C GLU A 54 0.80 -0.70 6.41
N TYR A 55 -0.34 -0.64 5.75
CA TYR A 55 -1.17 0.55 5.70
C TYR A 55 -2.59 0.20 6.13
N SER A 56 -3.08 0.90 7.15
CA SER A 56 -4.48 0.81 7.57
C SER A 56 -5.35 1.87 6.87
N PRO A 57 -6.67 1.62 6.78
CA PRO A 57 -7.61 2.55 6.16
C PRO A 57 -7.55 3.95 6.79
N ASP A 58 -7.62 4.97 5.94
CA ASP A 58 -7.78 6.37 6.32
C ASP A 58 -8.99 6.98 5.63
N SER A 59 -10.06 7.18 6.40
CA SER A 59 -11.32 7.74 5.91
C SER A 59 -11.26 9.24 5.61
N ASN A 60 -10.14 9.91 5.89
CA ASN A 60 -9.97 11.35 5.67
C ASN A 60 -9.28 11.69 4.34
N THR A 61 -8.71 10.69 3.67
CA THR A 61 -7.98 10.87 2.42
C THR A 61 -8.61 10.05 1.30
N ASP A 62 -8.47 10.54 0.07
CA ASP A 62 -8.91 9.85 -1.13
C ASP A 62 -7.69 9.39 -1.94
N MET A 63 -7.67 8.12 -2.34
CA MET A 63 -6.61 7.55 -3.16
C MET A 63 -7.10 7.29 -4.61
N PHE A 64 -6.25 7.69 -5.57
CA PHE A 64 -6.44 7.49 -6.99
C PHE A 64 -5.17 6.87 -7.60
N GLN A 65 -5.29 5.67 -8.17
CA GLN A 65 -4.20 5.03 -8.88
C GLN A 65 -4.27 5.37 -10.37
N VAL A 66 -3.19 5.94 -10.91
CA VAL A 66 -3.05 6.22 -12.35
C VAL A 66 -2.07 5.22 -12.93
N THR A 67 -2.56 4.33 -13.81
CA THR A 67 -1.73 3.38 -14.54
C THR A 67 -1.32 3.96 -15.90
N GLY A 68 -0.03 3.85 -16.23
CA GLY A 68 0.56 4.30 -17.49
C GLY A 68 0.42 3.27 -18.61
#